data_AF-F6DTW9-F1
#
_entry.id   AF-F6DTW9-F1
#
_cell.length_a   1.000
_cell.length_b   1.000
_cell.length_c   1.000
_cell.angle_alpha   90.00
_cell.angle_beta   90.00
_cell.angle_gamma   90.00
#
_symmetry.space_group_name_H-M   'P 1'
#
loop_
_entity.id
_entity.type
_entity.pdbx_description
1 polymer ?
#
loop_
_entity_poly.entity_id
_entity_poly.type
_entity_poly.pdbx_seq_one_letter_code
_entity_poly.pdbx_strand_id
1 'polypeptide(L)'
;MGPKGTEQVFEFLEASMGGHGNGVAYVKKEKVYIRKGLKFPVSKASKLAFNSCAEWFIFHTRWASMGEVSNQNCHPFQYGRIVAAMNGTEFGLRSLSRAMGEITDTEALVISIAASSYHLPAIEIAKRFTELDSVFVGLIKQDKKYVPFASVGPALGDLQVYQDKGAIIMASELPFVDETKVMNAIDGFYWAGGPVPEDSLVKMGAKNRIKRAKSINRFYHEIPNYYGYYGSRGLR
;
A
#
# COMPACT_ATOMS: atom_id res chain seq x y z
N MET A 1 4.74 12.56 -13.94
CA MET A 1 5.75 12.50 -12.86
C MET A 1 7.03 11.88 -13.42
N GLY A 2 8.21 12.47 -13.17
CA GLY A 2 9.50 11.89 -13.58
C GLY A 2 10.18 11.10 -12.45
N PRO A 3 11.38 10.51 -12.66
CA PRO A 3 12.06 9.66 -11.67
C PRO A 3 12.22 10.30 -10.30
N LYS A 4 12.67 11.56 -10.25
CA LYS A 4 12.82 12.33 -9.01
C LYS A 4 11.49 12.57 -8.29
N GLY A 5 10.42 12.84 -9.05
CA GLY A 5 9.09 13.03 -8.46
C GLY A 5 8.57 11.73 -7.84
N THR A 6 8.83 10.59 -8.47
CA THR A 6 8.47 9.27 -7.91
C THR A 6 9.25 8.97 -6.64
N GLU A 7 10.54 9.28 -6.63
CA GLU A 7 11.39 9.14 -5.43
C GLU A 7 10.87 10.00 -4.28
N GLN A 8 10.55 11.28 -4.52
CA GLN A 8 9.99 12.17 -3.52
C GLN A 8 8.66 11.66 -2.94
N VAL A 9 7.78 11.10 -3.77
CA VAL A 9 6.52 10.50 -3.29
C VAL A 9 6.82 9.29 -2.40
N PHE A 10 7.74 8.43 -2.78
CA PHE A 10 8.10 7.25 -1.99
C PHE A 10 8.82 7.60 -0.69
N GLU A 11 9.69 8.62 -0.69
CA GLU A 11 10.37 9.14 0.51
C GLU A 11 9.36 9.73 1.48
N PHE A 12 8.40 10.50 0.96
CA PHE A 12 7.29 11.04 1.75
C PHE A 12 6.47 9.92 2.41
N LEU A 13 6.08 8.89 1.64
CA LEU A 13 5.33 7.75 2.16
C LEU A 13 6.12 6.93 3.18
N GLU A 14 7.42 6.71 2.95
CA GLU A 14 8.30 6.02 3.92
C GLU A 14 8.37 6.79 5.24
N ALA A 15 8.51 8.12 5.17
CA ALA A 15 8.58 8.98 6.35
C ALA A 15 7.25 9.06 7.11
N SER A 16 6.10 9.06 6.43
CA SER A 16 4.79 9.20 7.09
C SER A 16 4.18 7.88 7.53
N MET A 17 4.44 6.77 6.83
CA MET A 17 3.70 5.51 7.00
C MET A 17 4.59 4.27 7.23
N GLY A 18 5.92 4.40 7.34
CA GLY A 18 6.79 3.24 7.43
C GLY A 18 8.19 3.48 8.00
N GLY A 19 9.20 2.93 7.33
CA GLY A 19 10.61 3.03 7.77
C GLY A 19 11.21 1.76 8.40
N HIS A 20 10.44 0.69 8.57
CA HIS A 20 11.00 -0.62 8.97
C HIS A 20 11.38 -1.51 7.78
N GLY A 21 11.09 -1.09 6.55
CA GLY A 21 11.47 -1.81 5.33
C GLY A 21 10.50 -1.55 4.20
N ASN A 22 10.96 -1.73 2.96
CA ASN A 22 10.17 -1.41 1.78
C ASN A 22 10.03 -2.60 0.85
N GLY A 23 9.06 -2.52 -0.04
CA GLY A 23 8.99 -3.41 -1.18
C GLY A 23 8.13 -2.88 -2.30
N VAL A 24 8.27 -3.55 -3.44
CA VAL A 24 7.56 -3.23 -4.67
C VAL A 24 7.05 -4.50 -5.32
N ALA A 25 5.93 -4.36 -6.02
CA ALA A 25 5.45 -5.32 -7.01
C ALA A 25 5.12 -4.59 -8.31
N TYR A 26 5.48 -5.17 -9.46
CA TYR A 26 5.15 -4.56 -10.74
C TYR A 26 4.92 -5.57 -11.85
N VAL A 27 4.08 -5.19 -12.81
CA VAL A 27 3.72 -6.03 -13.97
C VAL A 27 4.50 -5.57 -15.19
N LYS A 28 5.27 -6.49 -15.79
CA LYS A 28 5.99 -6.25 -17.05
C LYS A 28 5.88 -7.48 -17.94
N LYS A 29 5.35 -7.29 -19.15
CA LYS A 29 5.16 -8.38 -20.14
C LYS A 29 4.43 -9.57 -19.51
N GLU A 30 3.26 -9.32 -18.92
CA GLU A 30 2.38 -10.35 -18.30
C GLU A 30 2.97 -11.10 -17.09
N LYS A 31 4.14 -10.67 -16.59
CA LYS A 31 4.78 -11.26 -15.42
C LYS A 31 4.81 -10.26 -14.28
N VAL A 32 4.55 -10.75 -13.07
CA VAL A 32 4.74 -9.98 -11.83
C VAL A 32 6.16 -10.14 -11.31
N TYR A 33 6.76 -9.05 -10.85
CA TYR A 33 8.08 -9.02 -10.24
C TYR A 33 7.95 -8.40 -8.86
N ILE A 34 8.54 -9.03 -7.85
CA ILE A 34 8.52 -8.56 -6.46
C ILE A 34 9.95 -8.35 -5.96
N ARG A 35 10.20 -7.23 -5.27
CA ARG A 35 11.46 -6.94 -4.58
C ARG A 35 11.12 -6.27 -3.25
N LYS A 36 11.57 -6.83 -2.12
CA LYS A 36 11.27 -6.32 -0.78
C LYS A 36 12.39 -6.62 0.21
N GLY A 37 12.46 -5.85 1.29
CA GLY A 37 13.38 -6.08 2.40
C GLY A 37 13.60 -4.86 3.29
N LEU A 38 14.18 -5.10 4.46
CA LEU A 38 14.48 -4.09 5.49
C LEU A 38 15.40 -2.98 4.96
N LYS A 39 16.35 -3.34 4.09
CA LYS A 39 17.33 -2.42 3.49
C LYS A 39 17.04 -2.13 2.02
N PHE A 40 15.79 -2.25 1.58
CA PHE A 40 15.42 -1.95 0.20
C PHE A 40 15.16 -0.44 0.06
N PRO A 41 16.04 0.34 -0.59
CA PRO A 41 15.95 1.79 -0.53
C PRO A 41 14.91 2.36 -1.50
N VAL A 42 14.28 3.46 -1.11
CA VAL A 42 13.34 4.21 -1.97
C VAL A 42 13.96 4.58 -3.33
N SER A 43 15.22 5.00 -3.35
CA SER A 43 15.94 5.33 -4.60
C SER A 43 16.04 4.16 -5.59
N LYS A 44 16.01 2.91 -5.10
CA LYS A 44 15.97 1.72 -5.96
C LYS A 44 14.55 1.41 -6.41
N ALA A 45 13.56 1.59 -5.53
CA ALA A 45 12.14 1.46 -5.86
C ALA A 45 11.72 2.46 -6.95
N SER A 46 12.11 3.74 -6.83
CA SER A 46 11.80 4.80 -7.80
C SER A 46 12.43 4.52 -9.18
N LYS A 47 13.70 4.10 -9.20
CA LYS A 47 14.38 3.65 -10.43
C LYS A 47 13.66 2.48 -11.09
N LEU A 48 13.17 1.52 -10.32
CA LEU A 48 12.39 0.41 -10.86
C LEU A 48 11.03 0.88 -11.42
N ALA A 49 10.33 1.77 -10.72
CA ALA A 49 9.06 2.32 -11.20
C ALA A 49 9.21 2.96 -12.58
N PHE A 50 10.27 3.74 -12.77
CA PHE A 50 10.51 4.42 -14.04
C PHE A 50 11.09 3.50 -15.13
N ASN A 51 12.12 2.72 -14.81
CA ASN A 51 12.86 1.94 -15.81
C ASN A 51 12.19 0.63 -16.19
N SER A 52 11.24 0.15 -15.39
CA SER A 52 10.56 -1.13 -15.68
C SER A 52 9.67 -1.03 -16.92
N CYS A 53 9.19 0.17 -17.27
CA CYS A 53 8.06 0.36 -18.19
C CYS A 53 6.87 -0.53 -17.78
N ALA A 54 6.62 -0.63 -16.46
CA ALA A 54 5.55 -1.43 -15.92
C ALA A 54 4.19 -0.81 -16.23
N GLU A 55 3.20 -1.66 -16.47
CA GLU A 55 1.80 -1.24 -16.61
C GLU A 55 1.22 -0.85 -15.26
N TRP A 56 1.55 -1.64 -14.24
CA TRP A 56 1.12 -1.44 -12.85
C TRP A 56 2.31 -1.55 -11.92
N PHE A 57 2.37 -0.66 -10.93
CA PHE A 57 3.44 -0.59 -9.94
C PHE A 57 2.85 -0.35 -8.55
N ILE A 58 3.27 -1.16 -7.60
CA ILE A 58 2.94 -1.05 -6.18
C ILE A 58 4.24 -0.77 -5.44
N PHE A 59 4.19 0.21 -4.55
CA PHE A 59 5.21 0.47 -3.53
C PHE A 59 4.55 0.35 -2.17
N HIS A 60 5.25 -0.27 -1.22
CA HIS A 60 4.82 -0.33 0.17
C HIS A 60 6.03 -0.09 1.07
N THR A 61 5.81 0.68 2.11
CA THR A 61 6.73 0.86 3.23
C THR A 61 6.07 0.34 4.49
N ARG A 62 6.79 -0.47 5.26
CA ARG A 62 6.26 -1.17 6.42
C ARG A 62 6.52 -0.39 7.68
N TRP A 63 5.47 -0.17 8.46
CA TRP A 63 5.55 0.02 9.89
C TRP A 63 5.24 -1.30 10.60
N ALA A 64 6.15 -1.83 11.42
CA ALA A 64 5.92 -3.10 12.09
C ALA A 64 4.95 -2.93 13.26
N SER A 65 3.65 -3.13 13.02
CA SER A 65 2.60 -3.21 14.07
C SER A 65 2.38 -4.64 14.56
N MET A 66 2.50 -5.63 13.67
CA MET A 66 2.43 -7.05 13.94
C MET A 66 3.55 -7.83 13.24
N GLY A 67 4.02 -8.88 13.91
CA GLY A 67 5.14 -9.72 13.48
C GLY A 67 6.50 -9.03 13.60
N GLU A 68 7.58 -9.82 13.63
CA GLU A 68 8.93 -9.28 13.78
C GLU A 68 9.36 -8.40 12.60
N VAL A 69 10.34 -7.53 12.84
CA VAL A 69 11.01 -6.75 11.79
C VAL A 69 11.94 -7.69 11.01
N SER A 70 11.48 -8.16 9.85
CA SER A 70 12.21 -9.09 8.99
C SER A 70 12.00 -8.79 7.51
N ASN A 71 12.91 -9.26 6.65
CA ASN A 71 12.76 -9.13 5.19
C ASN A 71 11.52 -9.87 4.68
N GLN A 72 11.20 -11.00 5.32
CA GLN A 72 10.04 -11.85 5.00
C GLN A 72 8.74 -11.09 5.25
N ASN A 73 8.68 -10.28 6.31
CA ASN A 73 7.47 -9.57 6.70
C ASN A 73 7.27 -8.24 5.97
N CYS A 74 8.24 -7.76 5.18
CA CYS A 74 8.02 -6.63 4.27
C CYS A 74 6.99 -7.00 3.19
N HIS A 75 6.11 -6.06 2.82
CA HIS A 75 5.15 -6.26 1.74
C HIS A 75 5.78 -5.91 0.39
N PRO A 76 5.14 -6.24 -0.75
CA PRO A 76 3.93 -7.06 -0.92
C PRO A 76 4.13 -8.55 -0.65
N PHE A 77 3.04 -9.25 -0.34
CA PHE A 77 2.97 -10.72 -0.29
C PHE A 77 2.35 -11.27 -1.56
N GLN A 78 2.77 -12.47 -1.97
CA GLN A 78 2.22 -13.18 -3.14
C GLN A 78 1.80 -14.59 -2.76
N TYR A 79 0.56 -14.94 -3.07
CA TYR A 79 0.08 -16.32 -2.99
C TYR A 79 -0.94 -16.61 -4.09
N GLY A 80 -0.76 -17.75 -4.75
CA GLY A 80 -1.61 -18.15 -5.88
C GLY A 80 -1.70 -17.04 -6.95
N ARG A 81 -2.92 -16.51 -7.14
CA ARG A 81 -3.20 -15.46 -8.13
C ARG A 81 -3.09 -14.04 -7.56
N ILE A 82 -2.82 -13.87 -6.26
CA ILE A 82 -2.92 -12.57 -5.59
C ILE A 82 -1.53 -12.09 -5.20
N VAL A 83 -1.25 -10.82 -5.48
CA VAL A 83 -0.18 -10.04 -4.88
C VAL A 83 -0.83 -8.88 -4.15
N ALA A 84 -0.55 -8.68 -2.86
CA ALA A 84 -1.17 -7.58 -2.11
C ALA A 84 -0.23 -6.97 -1.07
N ALA A 85 -0.46 -5.68 -0.83
CA ALA A 85 0.06 -4.94 0.30
C ALA A 85 -1.12 -4.39 1.10
N MET A 86 -0.89 -4.15 2.40
CA MET A 86 -1.93 -3.71 3.33
C MET A 86 -1.39 -2.54 4.15
N ASN A 87 -2.25 -1.56 4.39
CA ASN A 87 -2.03 -0.55 5.40
C ASN A 87 -3.14 -0.70 6.46
N GLY A 88 -2.74 -1.12 7.66
CA GLY A 88 -3.65 -1.42 8.76
C GLY A 88 -3.19 -2.61 9.60
N THR A 89 -4.08 -3.12 10.45
CA THR A 89 -3.85 -4.33 11.25
C THR A 89 -5.19 -5.02 11.49
N GLU A 90 -5.24 -6.30 11.20
CA GLU A 90 -6.44 -7.13 11.27
C GLU A 90 -6.43 -7.94 12.57
N PHE A 91 -6.74 -7.27 13.68
CA PHE A 91 -6.62 -7.85 15.03
C PHE A 91 -7.40 -9.17 15.20
N GLY A 92 -8.54 -9.29 14.51
CA GLY A 92 -9.36 -10.51 14.52
C GLY A 92 -8.65 -11.75 13.95
N LEU A 93 -7.54 -11.57 13.22
CA LEU A 93 -6.83 -12.65 12.53
C LEU A 93 -5.56 -13.10 13.23
N ARG A 94 -5.27 -12.58 14.42
CA ARG A 94 -4.09 -12.96 15.20
C ARG A 94 -4.02 -14.47 15.46
N SER A 95 -5.15 -15.11 15.75
CA SER A 95 -5.21 -16.56 15.99
C SER A 95 -4.90 -17.36 14.72
N LEU A 96 -5.37 -16.88 13.56
CA LEU A 96 -5.09 -17.50 12.26
C LEU A 96 -3.60 -17.38 11.92
N SER A 97 -3.03 -16.18 12.06
CA SER A 97 -1.59 -15.92 11.87
C SER A 97 -0.71 -16.87 12.69
N ARG A 98 -1.04 -17.09 13.97
CA ARG A 98 -0.35 -18.07 14.83
C ARG A 98 -0.50 -19.51 14.33
N ALA A 99 -1.72 -19.92 13.99
CA ALA A 99 -1.99 -21.26 13.47
C ALA A 99 -1.24 -21.55 12.15
N MET A 100 -0.90 -20.50 11.39
CA MET A 100 -0.15 -20.58 10.15
C MET A 100 1.37 -20.43 10.32
N GLY A 101 1.89 -20.56 11.54
CA GLY A 101 3.33 -20.50 11.82
C GLY A 101 3.86 -19.09 12.06
N GLU A 102 3.07 -18.24 12.71
CA GLU A 102 3.45 -16.88 13.12
C GLU A 102 3.78 -15.91 11.97
N ILE A 103 3.14 -16.13 10.80
CA ILE A 103 3.17 -15.19 9.67
C ILE A 103 2.41 -13.89 9.98
N THR A 104 2.56 -12.85 9.17
CA THR A 104 1.78 -11.61 9.36
C THR A 104 0.29 -11.84 9.09
N ASP A 105 -0.56 -10.97 9.65
CA ASP A 105 -2.00 -10.95 9.39
C ASP A 105 -2.31 -10.75 7.90
N THR A 106 -1.57 -9.87 7.23
CA THR A 106 -1.69 -9.68 5.78
C THR A 106 -1.34 -10.95 5.00
N GLU A 107 -0.26 -11.64 5.35
CA GLU A 107 0.14 -12.86 4.66
C GLU A 107 -0.91 -13.96 4.84
N ALA A 108 -1.40 -14.15 6.07
CA ALA A 108 -2.48 -15.08 6.37
C ALA A 108 -3.75 -14.78 5.57
N LEU A 109 -4.09 -13.49 5.40
CA LEU A 109 -5.21 -13.05 4.60
C LEU A 109 -5.05 -13.31 3.11
N VAL A 110 -3.88 -12.95 2.55
CA VAL A 110 -3.60 -13.17 1.13
C VAL A 110 -3.70 -14.66 0.80
N ILE A 111 -3.20 -15.53 1.67
CA ILE A 111 -3.35 -16.98 1.53
C ILE A 111 -4.81 -17.40 1.61
N SER A 112 -5.54 -16.96 2.64
CA SER A 112 -6.94 -17.33 2.88
C SER A 112 -7.88 -16.90 1.74
N ILE A 113 -7.74 -15.65 1.27
CA ILE A 113 -8.55 -15.12 0.16
C ILE A 113 -8.21 -15.85 -1.13
N ALA A 114 -6.93 -16.02 -1.44
CA ALA A 114 -6.51 -16.72 -2.66
C ALA A 114 -6.99 -18.17 -2.68
N ALA A 115 -6.95 -18.87 -1.53
CA ALA A 115 -7.41 -20.25 -1.42
C ALA A 115 -8.94 -20.37 -1.55
N SER A 116 -9.70 -19.47 -0.93
CA SER A 116 -11.17 -19.51 -0.93
C SER A 116 -11.83 -18.93 -2.18
N SER A 117 -11.08 -18.16 -2.99
CA SER A 117 -11.63 -17.36 -4.09
C SER A 117 -11.03 -17.69 -5.46
N TYR A 118 -10.32 -18.82 -5.59
CA TYR A 118 -9.55 -19.17 -6.80
C TYR A 118 -10.36 -19.24 -8.09
N HIS A 119 -11.68 -19.46 -8.01
CA HIS A 119 -12.60 -19.56 -9.15
C HIS A 119 -13.30 -18.23 -9.47
N LEU A 120 -13.19 -17.22 -8.59
CA LEU A 120 -13.87 -15.95 -8.76
C LEU A 120 -13.13 -15.03 -9.74
N PRO A 121 -13.84 -14.13 -10.45
CA PRO A 121 -13.21 -13.09 -11.24
C PRO A 121 -12.49 -12.07 -10.33
N ALA A 122 -11.52 -11.34 -10.88
CA ALA A 122 -10.68 -10.41 -10.13
C ALA A 122 -11.47 -9.33 -9.38
N ILE A 123 -12.56 -8.84 -9.97
CA ILE A 123 -13.42 -7.83 -9.34
C ILE A 123 -14.07 -8.35 -8.05
N GLU A 124 -14.55 -9.59 -8.03
CA GLU A 124 -15.16 -10.21 -6.84
C GLU A 124 -14.11 -10.52 -5.77
N ILE A 125 -12.89 -10.87 -6.18
CA ILE A 125 -11.77 -11.04 -5.24
C ILE A 125 -11.39 -9.69 -4.62
N ALA A 126 -11.27 -8.64 -5.41
CA ALA A 126 -10.96 -7.29 -4.92
C ALA A 126 -12.02 -6.81 -3.92
N LYS A 127 -13.30 -7.08 -4.20
CA LYS A 127 -14.41 -6.75 -3.32
C LYS A 127 -14.32 -7.43 -1.96
N ARG A 128 -13.84 -8.67 -1.86
CA ARG A 128 -13.66 -9.34 -0.56
C ARG A 128 -12.73 -8.59 0.39
N PHE A 129 -11.77 -7.84 -0.13
CA PHE A 129 -10.89 -7.03 0.72
C PHE A 129 -11.60 -5.81 1.35
N THR A 130 -12.83 -5.45 0.95
CA THR A 130 -13.61 -4.42 1.65
C THR A 130 -14.30 -4.94 2.91
N GLU A 131 -14.35 -6.27 3.10
CA GLU A 131 -14.90 -6.89 4.31
C GLU A 131 -13.92 -6.84 5.49
N LEU A 132 -12.68 -6.42 5.22
CA LEU A 132 -11.58 -6.27 6.17
C LEU A 132 -11.46 -4.82 6.60
N ASP A 133 -10.90 -4.56 7.77
CA ASP A 133 -10.80 -3.23 8.37
C ASP A 133 -9.75 -2.32 7.69
N SER A 134 -8.82 -2.92 6.95
CA SER A 134 -7.63 -2.25 6.39
C SER A 134 -7.78 -1.76 4.96
N VAL A 135 -6.80 -0.97 4.52
CA VAL A 135 -6.64 -0.59 3.11
C VAL A 135 -5.75 -1.62 2.42
N PHE A 136 -6.18 -2.11 1.25
CA PHE A 136 -5.39 -3.03 0.45
C PHE A 136 -5.13 -2.47 -0.94
N VAL A 137 -3.94 -2.75 -1.46
CA VAL A 137 -3.58 -2.51 -2.87
C VAL A 137 -2.87 -3.73 -3.40
N GLY A 138 -3.10 -4.07 -4.67
CA GLY A 138 -2.58 -5.34 -5.17
C GLY A 138 -2.78 -5.59 -6.66
N LEU A 139 -2.45 -6.81 -7.06
CA LEU A 139 -2.60 -7.36 -8.39
C LEU A 139 -3.26 -8.73 -8.28
N ILE A 140 -4.26 -8.98 -9.11
CA ILE A 140 -4.94 -10.28 -9.20
C ILE A 140 -4.72 -10.83 -10.62
N LYS A 141 -4.13 -12.01 -10.71
CA LYS A 141 -3.97 -12.71 -11.99
C LYS A 141 -5.33 -13.22 -12.46
N GLN A 142 -5.75 -12.79 -13.64
CA GLN A 142 -6.91 -13.29 -14.37
C GLN A 142 -6.47 -13.65 -15.78
N ASP A 143 -6.62 -14.92 -16.13
CA ASP A 143 -6.10 -15.49 -17.38
C ASP A 143 -4.58 -15.24 -17.55
N LYS A 144 -4.19 -14.52 -18.60
CA LYS A 144 -2.81 -14.15 -18.93
C LYS A 144 -2.43 -12.75 -18.43
N LYS A 145 -3.33 -12.04 -17.74
CA LYS A 145 -3.12 -10.65 -17.33
C LYS A 145 -3.21 -10.50 -15.80
N TYR A 146 -2.71 -9.37 -15.32
CA TYR A 146 -2.86 -8.94 -13.94
C TYR A 146 -3.77 -7.73 -13.88
N VAL A 147 -4.81 -7.81 -13.07
CA VAL A 147 -5.77 -6.73 -12.80
C VAL A 147 -5.30 -6.03 -11.52
N PRO A 148 -4.96 -4.73 -11.56
CA PRO A 148 -4.65 -3.99 -10.34
C PRO A 148 -5.92 -3.82 -9.51
N PHE A 149 -5.77 -3.77 -8.19
CA PHE A 149 -6.90 -3.45 -7.32
C PHE A 149 -6.50 -2.56 -6.16
N ALA A 150 -7.50 -1.86 -5.63
CA ALA A 150 -7.44 -1.18 -4.35
C ALA A 150 -8.77 -1.35 -3.62
N SER A 151 -8.73 -1.42 -2.29
CA SER A 151 -9.92 -1.49 -1.45
C SER A 151 -9.72 -0.74 -0.14
N VAL A 152 -10.82 -0.24 0.41
CA VAL A 152 -10.86 0.49 1.69
C VAL A 152 -11.90 -0.16 2.58
N GLY A 153 -11.42 -0.68 3.71
CA GLY A 153 -12.23 -1.22 4.79
C GLY A 153 -13.05 -0.19 5.56
N PRO A 154 -13.92 -0.63 6.49
CA PRO A 154 -14.75 0.26 7.30
C PRO A 154 -13.99 1.00 8.43
N ALA A 155 -12.82 0.52 8.84
CA ALA A 155 -12.09 1.11 9.97
C ALA A 155 -11.01 2.12 9.56
N LEU A 156 -10.41 1.97 8.37
CA LEU A 156 -9.33 2.82 7.86
C LEU A 156 -9.73 3.51 6.57
N GLY A 157 -9.54 4.84 6.50
CA GLY A 157 -9.95 5.69 5.37
C GLY A 157 -8.80 6.38 4.65
N ASP A 158 -7.57 5.90 4.85
CA ASP A 158 -6.36 6.58 4.39
C ASP A 158 -5.95 6.06 3.01
N LEU A 159 -6.82 6.25 2.02
CA LEU A 159 -6.50 6.04 0.60
C LEU A 159 -6.92 7.26 -0.22
N GLN A 160 -5.93 7.96 -0.75
CA GLN A 160 -6.09 9.07 -1.66
C GLN A 160 -5.93 8.61 -3.10
N VAL A 161 -6.75 9.17 -3.98
CA VAL A 161 -6.81 8.87 -5.41
C VAL A 161 -6.56 10.14 -6.21
N TYR A 162 -5.65 10.06 -7.16
CA TYR A 162 -5.38 11.09 -8.16
C TYR A 162 -5.48 10.51 -9.56
N GLN A 163 -6.15 11.23 -10.45
CA GLN A 163 -6.32 10.84 -11.84
C GLN A 163 -5.99 12.02 -12.78
N ASP A 164 -5.13 11.77 -13.77
CA ASP A 164 -4.82 12.75 -14.82
C ASP A 164 -4.47 12.03 -16.12
N LYS A 165 -5.13 12.40 -17.23
CA LYS A 165 -4.83 11.92 -18.59
C LYS A 165 -4.61 10.40 -18.72
N GLY A 166 -5.44 9.62 -18.03
CA GLY A 166 -5.40 8.15 -18.04
C GLY A 166 -4.41 7.52 -17.05
N ALA A 167 -3.62 8.30 -16.33
CA ALA A 167 -2.84 7.83 -15.20
C ALA A 167 -3.67 7.84 -13.92
N ILE A 168 -3.50 6.81 -13.09
CA ILE A 168 -4.14 6.67 -11.79
C ILE A 168 -3.03 6.47 -10.75
N ILE A 169 -3.09 7.23 -9.67
CA ILE A 169 -2.21 7.06 -8.51
C ILE A 169 -3.11 6.88 -7.29
N MET A 170 -2.88 5.82 -6.54
CA MET A 170 -3.53 5.55 -5.27
C MET A 170 -2.46 5.37 -4.21
N ALA A 171 -2.54 6.13 -3.12
CA ALA A 171 -1.57 6.09 -2.04
C ALA A 171 -2.24 6.49 -0.72
N SER A 172 -1.65 6.13 0.42
CA SER A 172 -2.23 6.54 1.70
C SER A 172 -2.24 8.04 1.92
N GLU A 173 -1.26 8.72 1.35
CA GLU A 173 -1.19 10.18 1.31
C GLU A 173 -0.41 10.62 0.07
N LEU A 174 -0.89 11.65 -0.61
CA LEU A 174 -0.29 12.21 -1.81
C LEU A 174 0.31 13.59 -1.51
N PRO A 175 1.62 13.80 -1.71
CA PRO A 175 2.30 15.06 -1.41
C PRO A 175 2.11 16.10 -2.53
N PHE A 176 0.90 16.22 -3.08
CA PHE A 176 0.62 17.13 -4.17
C PHE A 176 0.19 18.51 -3.66
N VAL A 177 0.81 19.56 -4.21
CA VAL A 177 0.52 20.96 -3.86
C VAL A 177 -0.90 21.38 -4.26
N ASP A 178 -1.39 20.85 -5.39
CA ASP A 178 -2.77 21.07 -5.84
C ASP A 178 -3.68 19.92 -5.36
N GLU A 179 -4.23 20.08 -4.16
CA GLU A 179 -5.14 19.12 -3.54
C GLU A 179 -6.50 19.03 -4.25
N THR A 180 -6.83 19.96 -5.17
CA THR A 180 -8.15 19.99 -5.82
C THR A 180 -8.41 18.79 -6.74
N LYS A 181 -7.33 18.12 -7.16
CA LYS A 181 -7.35 16.93 -8.00
C LYS A 181 -7.21 15.62 -7.21
N VAL A 182 -7.12 15.71 -5.90
CA VAL A 182 -6.97 14.54 -5.03
C VAL A 182 -8.29 14.29 -4.31
N MET A 183 -8.73 13.05 -4.39
CA MET A 183 -9.96 12.55 -3.77
C MET A 183 -9.62 11.56 -2.66
N ASN A 184 -10.41 11.50 -1.61
CA ASN A 184 -10.34 10.45 -0.61
C ASN A 184 -11.35 9.35 -0.96
N ALA A 185 -10.88 8.11 -1.02
CA ALA A 185 -11.77 6.96 -1.03
C ALA A 185 -12.51 6.84 0.31
N ILE A 186 -13.77 6.41 0.26
CA ILE A 186 -14.60 6.22 1.44
C ILE A 186 -14.74 4.73 1.78
N ASP A 187 -15.19 4.47 3.00
CA ASP A 187 -15.47 3.13 3.53
C ASP A 187 -16.30 2.31 2.51
N GLY A 188 -15.83 1.11 2.15
CA GLY A 188 -16.44 0.26 1.13
C GLY A 188 -15.99 0.52 -0.31
N PHE A 189 -15.08 1.47 -0.53
CA PHE A 189 -14.46 1.67 -1.84
C PHE A 189 -13.73 0.40 -2.28
N TYR A 190 -13.94 -0.02 -3.53
CA TYR A 190 -13.12 -1.00 -4.21
C TYR A 190 -12.98 -0.65 -5.69
N TRP A 191 -11.84 -0.99 -6.25
CA TRP A 191 -11.54 -0.80 -7.66
C TRP A 191 -10.72 -1.96 -8.19
N ALA A 192 -11.01 -2.44 -9.41
CA ALA A 192 -10.23 -3.48 -10.07
C ALA A 192 -10.08 -3.24 -11.58
N GLY A 193 -9.05 -2.49 -11.98
CA GLY A 193 -8.62 -2.35 -13.39
C GLY A 193 -9.61 -1.74 -14.38
N GLY A 194 -10.63 -1.02 -13.90
CA GLY A 194 -11.64 -0.35 -14.74
C GLY A 194 -11.70 1.16 -14.49
N PRO A 195 -12.80 1.84 -14.84
CA PRO A 195 -13.08 3.20 -14.37
C PRO A 195 -13.09 3.24 -12.84
N VAL A 196 -12.55 4.31 -12.25
CA VAL A 196 -12.58 4.51 -10.79
C VAL A 196 -14.02 4.90 -10.39
N PRO A 197 -14.59 4.29 -9.34
CA PRO A 197 -15.96 4.58 -8.90
C PRO A 197 -16.02 5.95 -8.20
N GLU A 198 -16.38 7.00 -8.95
CA GLU A 198 -16.42 8.39 -8.47
C GLU A 198 -17.44 8.61 -7.34
N ASP A 199 -18.49 7.80 -7.27
CA ASP A 199 -19.50 7.81 -6.21
C ASP A 199 -18.94 7.39 -4.84
N SER A 200 -17.82 6.67 -4.85
CA SER A 200 -17.09 6.24 -3.65
C SER A 200 -15.89 7.15 -3.33
N LEU A 201 -15.86 8.36 -3.89
CA LEU A 201 -14.79 9.35 -3.71
C LEU A 201 -15.33 10.68 -3.18
N VAL A 202 -14.56 11.36 -2.33
CA VAL A 202 -14.88 12.71 -1.83
C VAL A 202 -13.69 13.65 -1.94
N LYS A 203 -13.92 14.92 -2.34
CA LYS A 203 -12.86 15.93 -2.46
C LYS A 203 -12.13 16.15 -1.14
N MET A 204 -10.82 16.36 -1.21
CA MET A 204 -10.04 16.81 -0.07
C MET A 204 -10.62 18.14 0.45
N GLY A 205 -10.92 18.21 1.75
CA GLY A 205 -11.61 19.35 2.38
C GLY A 205 -13.07 19.11 2.78
N ALA A 206 -13.80 18.17 2.16
CA ALA A 206 -15.18 17.85 2.54
C ALA A 206 -15.27 17.07 3.88
N LYS A 207 -14.19 16.39 4.30
CA LYS A 207 -14.11 15.56 5.53
C LYS A 207 -13.29 16.16 6.67
N ASN A 208 -12.83 17.41 6.58
CA ASN A 208 -12.00 18.04 7.63
C ASN A 208 -12.73 18.33 8.96
N ARG A 209 -13.98 17.85 9.16
CA ARG A 209 -14.72 18.03 10.44
C ARG A 209 -15.11 16.77 11.20
N ILE A 210 -14.96 15.54 10.67
CA ILE A 210 -15.63 14.38 11.33
C ILE A 210 -14.70 13.32 11.95
N LYS A 211 -13.43 13.13 11.54
CA LYS A 211 -12.59 12.06 12.14
C LYS A 211 -11.17 12.44 12.60
N ARG A 212 -10.58 13.58 12.16
CA ARG A 212 -9.20 13.96 12.52
C ARG A 212 -8.98 14.27 14.02
N ALA A 213 -10.04 14.57 14.78
CA ALA A 213 -9.91 14.95 16.20
C ALA A 213 -9.92 13.79 17.21
N LYS A 214 -10.18 12.53 16.81
CA LYS A 214 -10.30 11.41 17.77
C LYS A 214 -9.17 10.38 17.78
N SER A 215 -8.31 10.29 16.76
CA SER A 215 -7.20 9.30 16.74
C SER A 215 -5.80 9.90 16.92
N ILE A 216 -5.59 11.19 16.64
CA ILE A 216 -4.26 11.84 16.69
C ILE A 216 -3.72 11.93 18.14
N ASN A 217 -4.58 11.85 19.16
CA ASN A 217 -4.21 12.06 20.56
C ASN A 217 -3.65 10.83 21.31
N ARG A 218 -3.29 9.73 20.62
CA ARG A 218 -2.76 8.52 21.32
C ARG A 218 -1.42 7.95 20.84
N PHE A 219 -0.82 8.42 19.76
CA PHE A 219 0.37 7.74 19.21
C PHE A 219 1.52 8.63 18.73
N TYR A 220 1.60 9.89 19.17
CA TYR A 220 2.87 10.61 19.13
C TYR A 220 3.70 10.22 20.35
N HIS A 221 4.27 9.02 20.32
CA HIS A 221 5.45 8.74 21.13
C HIS A 221 6.67 9.26 20.39
N GLU A 222 7.48 10.01 21.15
CA GLU A 222 8.72 10.65 20.75
C GLU A 222 9.54 9.77 19.81
N ILE A 223 9.93 10.35 18.68
CA ILE A 223 10.94 9.81 17.78
C ILE A 223 12.16 9.44 18.65
N PRO A 224 12.53 8.16 18.77
CA PRO A 224 13.73 7.80 19.51
C PRO A 224 14.92 8.48 18.82
N ASN A 225 15.69 9.26 19.57
CA ASN A 225 16.93 9.93 19.17
C ASN A 225 18.05 8.92 18.82
N TYR A 226 17.80 7.99 17.90
CA TYR A 226 18.72 6.93 17.49
C TYR A 226 18.93 6.93 15.96
N TYR A 227 19.16 8.12 15.40
CA TYR A 227 19.81 8.29 14.10
C TYR A 227 20.91 9.35 14.20
N GLY A 228 21.89 9.09 15.06
CA GLY A 228 23.23 9.64 14.83
C GLY A 228 23.91 8.78 13.77
N TYR A 229 24.21 9.36 12.60
CA TYR A 229 25.35 9.06 11.71
C TYR A 229 25.00 9.45 10.26
N TYR A 230 25.39 10.67 9.86
CA TYR A 230 26.23 10.94 8.69
C TYR A 230 26.98 12.26 8.95
N GLY A 231 28.29 12.21 8.77
CA GLY A 231 29.26 13.11 9.37
C GLY A 231 29.35 14.50 8.75
N SER A 232 29.66 15.48 9.60
CA SER A 232 30.38 16.68 9.20
C SER A 232 31.88 16.38 9.23
N ARG A 233 32.43 16.01 8.06
CA ARG A 233 33.85 16.23 7.75
C ARG A 233 33.94 17.15 6.54
N GLY A 234 34.60 18.29 6.75
CA GLY A 234 35.34 19.01 5.72
C GLY A 234 34.65 20.25 5.14
N LEU A 235 34.75 21.38 5.84
CA LEU A 235 34.93 22.69 5.21
C LEU A 235 35.79 23.57 6.14
N ARG A 236 37.12 23.44 5.98
CA ARG A 236 38.16 24.48 5.96
C ARG A 236 39.52 23.83 6.15
#